data_AF-A0A838RWJ8-F1
#
_entry.id   AF-A0A838RWJ8-F1
#
_cell.length_a   1.000
_cell.length_b   1.000
_cell.length_c   1.000
_cell.angle_alpha   90.00
_cell.angle_beta   90.00
_cell.angle_gamma   90.00
#
_symmetry.space_group_name_H-M   'P 1'
#
loop_
_entity.id
_entity.type
_entity.pdbx_description
1 polymer ?
#
loop_
_entity_poly.entity_id
_entity_poly.type
_entity_poly.pdbx_seq_one_letter_code
_entity_poly.pdbx_strand_id
1 'polypeptide(L)'
;ALVAITHEDIAKLYSNIEERFGLKYFPEPVLAEALDGTLRPALCYITPHTSERPADRDYINQLAECVRAMGLPEWYALYVESFGTERGGEEWPIGA
;
A
#
# COMPACT_ATOMS: atom_id res chain seq x y z
N ALA A 1 4.15 -7.65 3.57
CA ALA A 1 3.70 -9.05 3.70
C ALA A 1 3.20 -9.56 2.35
N LEU A 2 3.27 -10.86 2.10
CA LEU A 2 2.74 -11.47 0.89
C LEU A 2 1.50 -12.29 1.23
N VAL A 3 0.49 -12.25 0.36
CA VAL A 3 -0.77 -12.98 0.54
C VAL A 3 -1.04 -13.84 -0.69
N ALA A 4 -1.46 -15.08 -0.46
CA ALA A 4 -1.98 -15.93 -1.52
C ALA A 4 -3.49 -15.70 -1.61
N ILE A 5 -3.95 -15.24 -2.79
CA ILE A 5 -5.36 -14.94 -3.05
C ILE A 5 -5.80 -15.57 -4.36
N THR A 6 -7.09 -15.84 -4.50
CA THR A 6 -7.66 -16.38 -5.73
C THR A 6 -8.05 -15.26 -6.70
N HIS A 7 -8.31 -15.61 -7.96
CA HIS A 7 -8.89 -14.66 -8.93
C HIS A 7 -10.25 -14.12 -8.49
N GLU A 8 -11.04 -14.90 -7.74
CA GLU A 8 -12.31 -14.46 -7.19
C GLU A 8 -12.12 -13.40 -6.10
N ASP A 9 -11.12 -13.57 -5.23
CA ASP A 9 -10.78 -12.57 -4.20
C ASP A 9 -10.32 -11.26 -4.83
N ILE A 10 -9.49 -11.35 -5.88
CA ILE A 10 -9.04 -10.17 -6.66
C ILE A 10 -10.24 -9.45 -7.26
N ALA A 11 -11.18 -10.18 -7.89
CA ALA A 11 -12.38 -9.59 -8.47
C ALA A 11 -13.20 -8.84 -7.40
N LYS A 12 -13.39 -9.43 -6.22
CA LYS A 12 -14.11 -8.80 -5.09
C LYS A 12 -13.40 -7.56 -4.55
N LEU A 13 -12.06 -7.58 -4.46
CA LEU A 13 -11.27 -6.47 -3.95
C LEU A 13 -11.36 -5.23 -4.87
N TYR A 14 -11.31 -5.43 -6.19
CA TYR A 14 -11.18 -4.33 -7.14
C TYR A 14 -12.48 -3.92 -7.86
N SER A 15 -13.50 -4.79 -7.96
CA SER A 15 -14.76 -4.44 -8.64
C SER A 15 -15.42 -3.21 -8.02
N ASN A 16 -15.47 -3.16 -6.69
CA ASN A 16 -16.09 -2.06 -5.95
C ASN A 16 -15.29 -0.75 -6.04
N ILE A 17 -13.97 -0.83 -6.29
CA ILE A 17 -13.10 0.34 -6.35
C ILE A 17 -13.31 1.07 -7.69
N GLU A 18 -13.38 0.33 -8.79
CA GLU A 18 -13.66 0.89 -10.11
C GLU A 18 -15.06 1.52 -10.14
N GLU A 19 -16.07 0.84 -9.59
CA GLU A 19 -17.44 1.35 -9.53
C GLU A 19 -17.60 2.60 -8.65
N ARG A 20 -16.96 2.66 -7.48
CA ARG A 20 -17.13 3.78 -6.53
C ARG A 20 -16.23 4.98 -6.80
N PHE A 21 -15.00 4.74 -7.25
CA PHE A 21 -13.98 5.78 -7.34
C PHE A 21 -13.53 6.05 -8.78
N GLY A 22 -13.99 5.27 -9.76
CA GLY A 22 -13.51 5.35 -11.14
C GLY A 22 -12.03 4.99 -11.28
N LEU A 23 -11.46 4.31 -10.29
CA LEU A 23 -10.05 3.95 -10.23
C LEU A 23 -9.88 2.49 -10.61
N LYS A 24 -9.04 2.26 -11.61
CA LYS A 24 -8.67 0.91 -12.05
C LYS A 24 -7.26 0.59 -11.58
N TYR A 25 -7.12 -0.59 -11.02
CA TYR A 25 -5.85 -1.16 -10.58
C TYR A 25 -5.42 -2.25 -11.55
N PHE A 26 -4.15 -2.22 -11.95
CA PHE A 26 -3.56 -3.18 -12.87
C PHE A 26 -2.48 -4.01 -12.15
N PRO A 27 -2.38 -5.31 -12.44
CA PRO A 27 -1.36 -6.16 -11.85
C PRO A 27 0.01 -5.84 -12.47
N GLU A 28 0.97 -5.50 -11.62
CA GLU A 28 2.37 -5.28 -11.96
C GLU A 28 3.24 -6.39 -11.32
N PRO A 29 4.11 -7.06 -12.10
CA PRO A 29 5.02 -8.04 -11.56
C PRO A 29 6.12 -7.34 -10.75
N VAL A 30 6.30 -7.75 -9.50
CA VAL A 30 7.33 -7.21 -8.60
C VAL A 30 8.15 -8.33 -7.97
N LEU A 31 9.38 -8.01 -7.58
CA LEU A 31 10.20 -8.85 -6.72
C LEU A 31 10.12 -8.30 -5.30
N ALA A 32 9.48 -9.04 -4.40
CA ALA A 32 9.29 -8.62 -3.01
C ALA A 32 10.31 -9.29 -2.09
N GLU A 33 10.90 -8.51 -1.19
CA GLU A 33 11.73 -9.03 -0.09
C GLU A 33 10.85 -9.29 1.13
N ALA A 34 10.86 -10.53 1.62
CA ALA A 34 10.18 -10.92 2.84
C ALA A 34 11.04 -10.60 4.08
N LEU A 35 10.46 -10.65 5.28
CA LEU A 35 11.17 -10.33 6.53
C LEU A 35 12.36 -11.25 6.82
N ASP A 36 12.37 -12.46 6.24
CA ASP A 36 13.48 -13.40 6.31
C ASP A 36 14.58 -13.12 5.27
N GLY A 37 14.49 -12.00 4.53
CA GLY A 37 15.40 -11.61 3.45
C GLY A 37 15.19 -12.38 2.14
N THR A 38 14.20 -13.28 2.07
CA THR A 38 13.94 -14.04 0.84
C THR A 38 13.25 -13.18 -0.21
N LEU A 39 13.74 -13.27 -1.44
CA LEU A 39 13.14 -12.63 -2.60
C LEU A 39 12.07 -13.54 -3.21
N ARG A 40 10.86 -13.01 -3.40
CA ARG A 40 9.72 -13.75 -3.93
C ARG A 40 9.02 -12.96 -5.04
N PRO A 41 8.72 -13.58 -6.19
CA PRO A 41 7.90 -12.95 -7.21
C PRO A 41 6.47 -12.80 -6.69
N ALA A 42 5.87 -11.64 -6.93
CA ALA A 42 4.50 -11.34 -6.55
C ALA A 42 3.84 -10.41 -7.58
N LEU A 43 2.51 -10.31 -7.51
CA LEU A 43 1.76 -9.28 -8.21
C LEU A 43 1.45 -8.16 -7.23
N CYS A 44 1.80 -6.92 -7.60
CA CYS A 44 1.37 -5.71 -6.92
C CYS A 44 0.33 -5.01 -7.80
N TYR A 45 -0.81 -4.63 -7.24
CA TYR A 45 -1.86 -3.96 -8.00
C TYR A 45 -1.70 -2.45 -7.83
N ILE A 46 -1.49 -1.74 -8.93
CA ILE A 46 -1.17 -0.31 -8.94
C ILE A 46 -2.16 0.42 -9.86
N THR A 47 -2.62 1.60 -9.45
CA THR A 47 -3.47 2.45 -10.28
C THR A 47 -2.61 3.46 -11.04
N PRO A 48 -2.59 3.43 -12.39
CA PRO A 48 -1.78 4.35 -13.18
C PRO A 48 -2.46 5.72 -13.27
N HIS A 49 -1.66 6.78 -13.34
CA HIS A 49 -2.11 8.14 -13.65
C HIS A 49 -3.15 8.74 -12.68
N THR A 50 -2.92 8.63 -11.37
CA THR A 50 -3.67 9.41 -10.39
C THR A 50 -3.00 10.76 -10.13
N SER A 51 -3.79 11.81 -9.98
CA SER A 51 -3.27 13.08 -9.46
C SER A 51 -2.96 12.92 -7.98
N GLU A 52 -1.79 13.37 -7.55
CA GLU A 52 -1.42 13.40 -6.14
C GLU A 52 -2.46 14.21 -5.35
N ARG A 53 -3.03 13.58 -4.35
CA ARG A 53 -3.98 14.18 -3.42
C ARG A 53 -3.71 13.65 -2.02
N PRO A 54 -3.92 14.45 -0.97
CA PRO A 54 -3.85 13.95 0.40
C PRO A 54 -4.77 12.75 0.59
N ALA A 55 -4.25 11.71 1.24
CA ALA A 55 -5.07 10.58 1.65
C ALA A 55 -5.99 10.98 2.81
N ASP A 56 -7.12 10.29 2.92
CA ASP A 56 -8.02 10.45 4.06
C ASP A 56 -7.32 10.04 5.36
N ARG A 57 -7.49 10.84 6.42
CA ARG A 57 -6.83 10.60 7.71
C ARG A 57 -7.29 9.30 8.36
N ASP A 58 -8.57 8.95 8.26
CA ASP A 58 -9.08 7.70 8.82
C ASP A 58 -8.51 6.50 8.06
N TYR A 59 -8.34 6.63 6.75
CA TYR A 59 -7.68 5.60 5.93
C TYR A 59 -6.21 5.40 6.31
N ILE A 60 -5.47 6.50 6.56
CA ILE A 60 -4.08 6.44 7.01
C ILE A 60 -3.97 5.72 8.37
N ASN A 61 -4.81 6.08 9.33
CA ASN A 61 -4.81 5.45 10.65
C ASN A 61 -5.13 3.96 10.56
N GLN A 62 -6.16 3.60 9.79
CA GLN A 62 -6.53 2.21 9.56
C GLN A 62 -5.39 1.42 8.91
N LEU A 63 -4.68 2.01 7.95
CA LEU A 63 -3.55 1.36 7.29
C LEU A 63 -2.38 1.13 8.25
N ALA A 64 -2.06 2.11 9.11
CA ALA A 64 -1.02 1.97 10.13
C ALA A 64 -1.37 0.89 11.17
N GLU A 65 -2.63 0.81 11.60
CA GLU A 65 -3.12 -0.27 12.47
C GLU A 65 -2.97 -1.64 11.82
N CYS A 66 -3.30 -1.78 10.53
CA CYS A 66 -3.07 -3.02 9.79
C CYS A 66 -1.59 -3.41 9.76
N VAL A 67 -0.69 -2.46 9.50
CA VAL A 67 0.77 -2.71 9.51
C VAL A 67 1.21 -3.29 10.86
N ARG A 68 0.77 -2.70 11.97
CA ARG A 68 1.07 -3.19 13.33
C ARG A 68 0.45 -4.55 13.61
N ALA A 69 -0.82 -4.75 13.25
CA ALA A 69 -1.52 -6.02 13.44
C ALA A 69 -0.87 -7.18 12.67
N MET A 70 -0.23 -6.87 11.54
CA MET A 70 0.52 -7.83 10.73
C MET A 70 1.94 -8.10 11.24
N GLY A 71 2.37 -7.46 12.33
CA GLY A 71 3.72 -7.62 12.89
C GLY A 71 4.83 -7.07 12.01
N LEU A 72 4.52 -6.11 11.13
CA LEU A 72 5.52 -5.43 10.31
C LEU A 72 6.32 -4.41 11.16
N PRO A 73 7.51 -3.99 10.71
CA PRO A 73 8.35 -3.08 11.49
C PRO A 73 7.66 -1.76 11.86
N GLU A 74 7.79 -1.34 13.13
CA GLU A 74 7.13 -0.12 13.64
C GLU A 74 7.52 1.14 12.87
N TRP A 75 8.76 1.23 12.37
CA TRP A 75 9.18 2.37 11.54
C TRP A 75 8.30 2.55 10.30
N TYR A 76 7.75 1.45 9.76
CA TYR A 76 6.88 1.50 8.58
C TYR A 76 5.47 1.96 8.94
N ALA A 77 4.96 1.59 10.11
CA ALA A 77 3.68 2.12 10.60
C ALA A 77 3.77 3.63 10.84
N LEU A 78 4.84 4.10 11.50
CA LEU A 78 5.11 5.53 11.69
C LEU A 78 5.27 6.28 10.36
N TYR A 79 5.91 5.64 9.36
CA TYR A 79 6.01 6.21 8.02
C TYR A 79 4.64 6.38 7.36
N VAL A 80 3.74 5.40 7.47
CA VAL A 80 2.36 5.52 7.00
C VAL A 80 1.63 6.67 7.71
N GLU A 81 1.74 6.79 9.03
CA GLU A 81 1.10 7.88 9.80
C GLU A 81 1.61 9.27 9.40
N SER A 82 2.85 9.37 8.93
CA SER A 82 3.43 10.64 8.48
C SER A 82 2.68 11.29 7.31
N PHE A 83 1.96 10.50 6.49
CA PHE A 83 1.11 11.01 5.41
C PHE A 83 -0.14 11.73 5.88
N GLY A 84 -0.54 11.56 7.16
CA GLY A 84 -1.69 12.26 7.76
C GLY A 84 -1.35 13.64 8.32
N THR A 85 -0.06 13.95 8.39
CA THR A 85 0.44 15.28 8.74
C THR A 85 0.55 16.08 7.45
N GLU A 86 -0.03 17.29 7.40
CA GLU A 86 0.15 18.18 6.24
C GLU A 86 1.65 18.39 5.99
N ARG A 87 2.23 17.72 4.99
CA ARG A 87 3.61 18.01 4.59
C ARG A 87 3.61 19.30 3.78
N GLY A 88 3.95 20.40 4.47
CA GLY A 88 4.99 21.26 3.94
C GLY A 88 6.20 20.37 3.61
N GLY A 89 6.63 20.40 2.35
CA GLY A 89 7.55 19.43 1.78
C GLY A 89 8.88 19.30 2.52
N GLU A 90 9.07 18.18 3.20
CA GLU A 90 10.40 17.76 3.64
C GLU A 90 10.68 16.39 3.02
N GLU A 91 11.60 16.40 2.04
CA GLU A 91 12.20 15.24 1.39
C GLU A 91 12.72 14.28 2.46
N TRP A 92 12.23 13.05 2.43
CA TRP A 92 12.75 11.98 3.27
C TRP A 92 14.04 11.45 2.64
N PRO A 93 15.15 11.32 3.39
CA PRO A 93 16.38 10.78 2.84
C PRO A 93 16.17 9.30 2.53
N ILE A 94 16.19 8.97 1.24
CA ILE A 94 16.51 7.62 0.77
C ILE A 94 17.90 7.29 1.31
N GLY A 95 17.95 6.39 2.28
CA GLY A 95 19.19 5.88 2.86
C GLY A 95 20.11 5.31 1.78
N ALA A 96 21.39 5.66 1.89
CA ALA A 96 22.50 5.21 1.06
C ALA A 96 22.75 3.71 1.15
#